data_AF-A0A845E1P4-F1
#
_entry.id   AF-A0A845E1P4-F1
#
_cell.length_a   1.000
_cell.length_b   1.000
_cell.length_c   1.000
_cell.angle_alpha   90.00
_cell.angle_beta   90.00
_cell.angle_gamma   90.00
#
_symmetry.space_group_name_H-M   'P 1'
#
loop_
_entity.id
_entity.type
_entity.pdbx_description
1 polymer ?
#
loop_
_entity_poly.entity_id
_entity_poly.type
_entity_poly.pdbx_seq_one_letter_code
_entity_poly.pdbx_strand_id
1 'polypeptide(L)'
;MAKKYWSGILFFISGVILYGFTLVGAVIYLSFIEGWNNPPGMYWSAVLQGGLMFPMILSWILMVLGILFMFSKELKVAYKRLSN
;
A
#
# COMPACT_ATOMS: atom_id res chain seq x y z
N MET A 1 -0.25 25.66 0.32
CA MET A 1 0.59 24.59 0.95
C MET A 1 -0.26 23.58 1.70
N ALA A 2 -1.11 24.04 2.62
CA ALA A 2 -1.97 23.17 3.44
C ALA A 2 -2.76 22.14 2.63
N LYS A 3 -3.41 22.56 1.52
CA LYS A 3 -4.25 21.66 0.70
C LYS A 3 -3.50 20.40 0.20
N LYS A 4 -2.28 20.54 -0.32
CA LYS A 4 -1.48 19.40 -0.82
C LYS A 4 -1.03 18.47 0.31
N TYR A 5 -0.67 19.05 1.45
CA TYR A 5 -0.27 18.29 2.63
C TYR A 5 -1.45 17.48 3.20
N TRP A 6 -2.61 18.11 3.33
CA TRP A 6 -3.86 17.44 3.74
C TRP A 6 -4.29 16.35 2.76
N SER A 7 -4.19 16.58 1.45
CA SER A 7 -4.42 15.53 0.46
C SER A 7 -3.43 14.37 0.62
N GLY A 8 -2.15 14.65 0.88
CA GLY A 8 -1.15 13.62 1.15
C GLY A 8 -1.45 12.77 2.37
N ILE A 9 -1.86 13.39 3.48
CA ILE A 9 -2.31 12.68 4.68
C ILE A 9 -3.51 11.79 4.37
N LEU A 10 -4.51 12.32 3.65
CA LEU A 10 -5.71 11.57 3.28
C LEU A 10 -5.35 10.32 2.49
N PHE A 11 -4.56 10.46 1.42
CA PHE A 11 -4.12 9.33 0.60
C PHE A 11 -3.31 8.31 1.41
N PHE A 12 -2.42 8.77 2.28
CA PHE A 12 -1.61 7.89 3.11
C PHE A 12 -2.47 7.08 4.08
N ILE A 13 -3.35 7.74 4.84
CA ILE A 13 -4.25 7.07 5.80
C ILE A 13 -5.19 6.09 5.07
N SER A 14 -5.78 6.49 3.94
CA SER A 14 -6.61 5.59 3.14
C SER A 14 -5.83 4.38 2.65
N GLY A 15 -4.58 4.55 2.23
CA GLY A 15 -3.70 3.44 1.85
C GLY A 15 -3.41 2.50 3.03
N VAL A 16 -3.07 3.04 4.20
CA VAL A 16 -2.84 2.24 5.42
C VAL A 16 -4.07 1.44 5.82
N ILE A 17 -5.25 2.06 5.82
CA ILE A 17 -6.52 1.41 6.15
C ILE A 17 -6.82 0.29 5.14
N LEU A 18 -6.71 0.58 3.84
CA LEU A 18 -6.95 -0.40 2.79
C LEU A 18 -6.00 -1.59 2.91
N TYR A 19 -4.71 -1.33 3.16
CA TYR A 19 -3.72 -2.39 3.38
C TYR A 19 -4.09 -3.25 4.59
N GLY A 20 -4.42 -2.61 5.72
CA GLY A 20 -4.83 -3.31 6.95
C GLY A 20 -6.04 -4.23 6.73
N PHE A 21 -7.09 -3.74 6.07
CA PHE A 21 -8.25 -4.59 5.73
C PHE A 21 -7.91 -5.69 4.74
N THR A 22 -6.99 -5.44 3.81
CA THR A 22 -6.53 -6.47 2.86
C THR A 22 -5.79 -7.59 3.59
N LEU A 23 -4.94 -7.27 4.59
CA LEU A 23 -4.29 -8.27 5.44
C LEU A 23 -5.30 -9.08 6.24
N VAL A 24 -6.28 -8.43 6.87
CA VAL A 24 -7.34 -9.12 7.61
C VAL A 24 -8.14 -10.03 6.68
N GLY A 25 -8.50 -9.55 5.49
CA GLY A 25 -9.17 -10.35 4.46
C GLY A 25 -8.34 -11.57 4.04
N ALA A 26 -7.03 -11.40 3.86
CA ALA A 26 -6.13 -12.49 3.52
C ALA A 26 -6.10 -13.54 4.63
N VAL A 27 -6.02 -13.12 5.90
CA VAL A 27 -6.01 -14.04 7.05
C VAL A 27 -7.33 -14.80 7.18
N ILE A 28 -8.47 -14.13 6.98
CA ILE A 28 -9.78 -14.80 6.96
C ILE A 28 -9.80 -15.85 5.84
N TYR A 29 -9.30 -15.49 4.66
CA TYR A 29 -9.28 -16.38 3.49
C TYR A 29 -8.38 -17.62 3.70
N LEU A 30 -7.37 -17.55 4.57
CA LEU A 30 -6.54 -18.72 4.91
C LEU A 30 -7.36 -19.90 5.46
N SER A 31 -8.53 -19.66 6.06
CA SER A 31 -9.37 -20.74 6.58
C SER A 31 -10.12 -21.51 5.48
N PHE A 32 -10.12 -20.99 4.25
CA PHE A 32 -10.89 -21.52 3.12
C PHE A 32 -10.01 -22.09 2.00
N ILE A 33 -8.69 -21.96 2.11
CA ILE A 33 -7.77 -22.52 1.11
C ILE A 33 -7.63 -24.04 1.34
N GLU A 34 -7.97 -24.81 0.32
CA GLU A 34 -7.92 -26.29 0.37
C GLU A 34 -6.47 -26.83 0.32
N GLY A 35 -5.52 -26.00 -0.10
CA GLY A 35 -4.10 -26.30 -0.14
C GLY A 35 -3.28 -25.12 -0.66
N TRP A 36 -1.99 -25.12 -0.34
CA TRP A 36 -1.03 -24.16 -0.89
C TRP A 36 0.21 -24.89 -1.41
N ASN A 37 0.75 -24.39 -2.51
CA ASN A 37 2.04 -24.86 -3.04
C ASN A 37 3.19 -24.06 -2.44
N ASN A 38 4.34 -24.71 -2.28
CA ASN A 38 5.62 -24.06 -2.01
C ASN A 38 6.44 -24.04 -3.31
N PRO A 39 6.75 -22.87 -3.91
CA PRO A 39 6.28 -21.49 -3.64
C PRO A 39 4.86 -21.22 -4.20
N PRO A 40 4.11 -20.17 -3.77
CA PRO A 40 4.53 -18.97 -3.02
C PRO A 40 4.17 -18.97 -1.52
N GLY A 41 3.79 -20.11 -0.95
CA GLY A 41 3.46 -20.24 0.47
C GLY A 41 2.03 -19.80 0.80
N MET A 42 1.56 -20.20 1.99
CA MET A 42 0.15 -20.15 2.39
C MET A 42 -0.47 -18.75 2.29
N TYR A 43 0.21 -17.72 2.84
CA TYR A 43 -0.29 -16.35 2.82
C TYR A 43 -0.50 -15.83 1.39
N TRP A 44 0.48 -16.04 0.51
CA TRP A 44 0.41 -15.53 -0.85
C TRP A 44 -0.59 -16.31 -1.71
N SER A 45 -0.76 -17.61 -1.44
CA SER A 45 -1.85 -18.38 -2.03
C SER A 45 -3.22 -17.81 -1.66
N ALA A 46 -3.44 -17.43 -0.39
CA ALA A 46 -4.70 -16.80 0.03
C ALA A 46 -4.90 -15.42 -0.61
N VAL A 47 -3.85 -14.62 -0.73
CA VAL A 47 -3.91 -13.33 -1.44
C VAL A 47 -4.32 -13.51 -2.90
N LEU A 48 -3.71 -14.48 -3.59
CA LEU A 48 -3.95 -14.75 -5.01
C LEU A 48 -5.35 -15.32 -5.25
N GLN A 49 -5.71 -16.36 -4.51
CA GLN A 49 -7.00 -17.04 -4.65
C GLN A 49 -8.16 -16.14 -4.17
N GLY A 50 -7.93 -15.34 -3.12
CA GLY A 50 -8.89 -14.37 -2.61
C GLY A 50 -9.03 -13.09 -3.44
N GLY A 51 -8.27 -12.93 -4.54
CA GLY A 51 -8.33 -11.73 -5.38
C GLY A 51 -7.83 -10.45 -4.69
N LEU A 52 -7.06 -10.59 -3.61
CA LEU A 52 -6.63 -9.48 -2.74
C LEU A 52 -5.40 -8.74 -3.28
N MET A 53 -4.85 -9.19 -4.39
CA MET A 53 -3.69 -8.56 -5.03
C MET A 53 -4.00 -7.13 -5.49
N PHE A 54 -5.19 -6.89 -6.05
CA PHE A 54 -5.60 -5.55 -6.47
C PHE A 54 -5.67 -4.54 -5.30
N PRO A 55 -6.45 -4.77 -4.22
CA PRO A 55 -6.52 -3.82 -3.11
C PRO A 55 -5.16 -3.65 -2.41
N MET A 56 -4.31 -4.69 -2.37
CA MET A 56 -2.95 -4.58 -1.84
C MET A 56 -2.07 -3.66 -2.67
N ILE A 57 -1.98 -3.84 -3.99
CA ILE A 57 -1.17 -2.96 -4.85
C ILE A 57 -1.70 -1.53 -4.81
N LEU A 58 -3.03 -1.35 -4.86
CA LEU A 58 -3.65 -0.03 -4.74
C LEU A 58 -3.29 0.65 -3.43
N SER A 59 -3.28 -0.09 -2.31
CA SER A 59 -2.88 0.46 -1.01
C SER A 59 -1.45 1.00 -1.01
N TRP A 60 -0.51 0.29 -1.66
CA TRP A 60 0.88 0.73 -1.79
C TRP A 60 1.00 2.00 -2.62
N ILE A 61 0.27 2.07 -3.75
CA ILE A 61 0.23 3.27 -4.59
C ILE A 61 -0.29 4.46 -3.79
N LEU A 62 -1.38 4.29 -3.04
CA LEU A 62 -1.97 5.35 -2.22
C LEU A 62 -1.00 5.82 -1.12
N MET A 63 -0.31 4.90 -0.45
CA MET A 63 0.68 5.26 0.56
C MET A 63 1.87 6.03 -0.05
N VAL A 64 2.40 5.56 -1.19
CA VAL A 64 3.51 6.25 -1.88
C VAL A 64 3.08 7.64 -2.35
N LEU A 65 1.93 7.77 -3.00
CA LEU A 65 1.39 9.06 -3.41
C LEU A 65 1.15 10.00 -2.22
N GLY A 66 0.65 9.45 -1.10
CA GLY A 66 0.46 10.18 0.13
C GLY A 66 1.78 10.77 0.65
N ILE A 67 2.84 9.96 0.74
CA ILE A 67 4.18 10.39 1.12
C ILE A 67 4.72 11.45 0.15
N LEU A 68 4.59 11.23 -1.16
CA LEU A 68 5.07 12.17 -2.18
C LEU A 68 4.38 13.54 -2.07
N PHE A 69 3.08 13.57 -1.79
CA PHE A 69 2.36 14.83 -1.60
C PHE A 69 2.71 15.52 -0.28
N MET A 70 2.87 14.77 0.81
CA MET A 70 3.29 15.31 2.11
C MET A 70 4.68 15.94 2.05
N PHE A 71 5.65 15.24 1.44
CA PHE A 71 7.07 15.64 1.41
C PHE A 71 7.52 16.28 0.09
N SER A 72 6.56 16.76 -0.73
CA SER A 72 6.84 17.29 -2.07
C SER A 72 7.83 18.46 -2.08
N LYS A 73 7.93 19.23 -1.00
CA LYS A 73 8.84 20.38 -0.89
C LYS A 73 10.25 19.96 -0.53
N GLU A 74 10.36 19.07 0.45
CA GLU A 74 11.58 18.48 0.97
C GLU A 74 12.26 17.69 -0.15
N LEU A 75 11.48 16.90 -0.91
CA LEU A 75 11.95 16.19 -2.09
C LEU A 75 12.48 17.14 -3.17
N LYS A 76 11.78 18.26 -3.42
CA LYS A 76 12.24 19.27 -4.40
C LYS A 76 13.55 19.93 -3.97
N VAL A 77 13.72 20.19 -2.67
CA VAL A 77 14.96 20.75 -2.11
C VAL A 77 16.09 19.73 -2.20
N ALA A 78 15.85 18.47 -1.84
CA ALA A 78 16.83 17.39 -1.93
C ALA A 78 17.28 17.16 -3.38
N TYR A 79 16.34 17.11 -4.32
CA TYR A 79 16.65 16.99 -5.75
C TYR A 79 17.57 18.11 -6.23
N LYS A 80 17.27 19.37 -5.88
CA LYS A 80 18.10 20.51 -6.27
C LYS A 80 19.51 20.47 -5.67
N ARG A 81 19.68 19.87 -4.49
CA ARG A 81 21.01 19.67 -3.86
C ARG A 81 21.81 18.57 -4.52
N LEU A 82 21.16 17.51 -5.02
CA LEU A 82 21.81 16.39 -5.70
C LEU A 82 22.13 16.70 -7.17
N SER A 83 21.41 17.64 -7.78
CA SER A 83 21.63 18.07 -9.17
C SER A 83 22.69 19.16 -9.34
N ASN A 84 23.24 19.68 -8.23
CA ASN A 84 24.33 20.67 -8.19
C ASN A 84 25.61 19.98 -7.75
#